data_AF-A0A8U0W9Q0-F1
#
_entry.id   AF-A0A8U0W9Q0-F1
#
_cell.length_a   1.000
_cell.length_b   1.000
_cell.length_c   1.000
_cell.angle_alpha   90.00
_cell.angle_beta   90.00
_cell.angle_gamma   90.00
#
_symmetry.space_group_name_H-M   'P 1'
#
loop_
_entity.id
_entity.type
_entity.pdbx_description
1 polymer ?
#
loop_
_entity_poly.entity_id
_entity_poly.type
_entity_poly.pdbx_seq_one_letter_code
_entity_poly.pdbx_strand_id
1 'polypeptide(L)'
;MSNSANEIEKQLVNEAVEREIERIRFNWKIREANYVENMLEDESKYNESLRRDLRRRDNVSDIKINPDDDFVQQRQKERAKAFRHFRVSRRIKKAKLKYRFQYVTNKLLESTDMLESVHDLIGEAEQKLISQGFSKDKIETLRKNFNVDEGAEILNNIKESYDR
;
A
#
# COMPACT_ATOMS: atom_id res chain seq x y z
N MET A 1 31.94 14.22 -30.12
CA MET A 1 32.28 13.61 -28.82
C MET A 1 31.23 13.88 -27.72
N SER A 2 30.31 14.84 -27.89
CA SER A 2 29.27 15.19 -26.91
C SER A 2 28.13 14.16 -26.74
N ASN A 3 27.78 13.40 -27.79
CA ASN A 3 26.69 12.42 -27.70
C ASN A 3 27.00 11.22 -26.79
N SER A 4 28.25 10.76 -26.75
CA SER A 4 28.66 9.61 -25.92
C SER A 4 28.63 9.94 -24.42
N ALA A 5 28.96 11.17 -24.02
CA ALA A 5 28.90 11.60 -22.63
C ALA A 5 27.45 11.66 -22.11
N ASN A 6 26.52 12.20 -22.90
CA ASN A 6 25.09 12.19 -22.59
C ASN A 6 24.52 10.76 -22.49
N GLU A 7 25.04 9.84 -23.29
CA GLU A 7 24.60 8.44 -23.32
C GLU A 7 25.08 7.67 -22.07
N ILE A 8 26.31 7.93 -21.61
CA ILE A 8 26.85 7.41 -20.35
C ILE A 8 26.08 7.98 -19.15
N GLU A 9 25.81 9.29 -19.14
CA GLU A 9 25.04 9.92 -18.06
C GLU A 9 23.61 9.36 -17.97
N LYS A 10 22.95 9.18 -19.12
CA LYS A 10 21.62 8.54 -19.18
C LYS A 10 21.65 7.09 -18.68
N GLN A 11 22.69 6.32 -19.01
CA GLN A 11 22.86 4.95 -18.49
C GLN A 11 23.03 4.94 -16.96
N LEU A 12 23.85 5.84 -16.41
CA LEU A 12 24.04 5.97 -14.96
C LEU A 12 22.75 6.34 -14.22
N VAL A 13 21.96 7.26 -14.78
CA VAL A 13 20.65 7.62 -14.23
C VAL A 13 19.70 6.42 -14.27
N ASN A 14 19.63 5.70 -15.39
CA ASN A 14 18.79 4.51 -15.50
C ASN A 14 19.18 3.44 -14.48
N GLU A 15 20.47 3.14 -14.33
CA GLU A 15 20.98 2.18 -13.34
C GLU A 15 20.69 2.61 -11.90
N ALA A 16 20.76 3.91 -11.61
CA ALA A 16 20.41 4.44 -10.30
C ALA A 16 18.91 4.27 -10.02
N VAL A 17 18.06 4.55 -11.01
CA VAL A 17 16.61 4.35 -10.93
C VAL A 17 16.27 2.88 -10.75
N GLU A 18 16.89 1.97 -11.50
CA GLU A 18 16.65 0.53 -11.36
C GLU A 18 17.01 0.02 -9.96
N ARG A 19 18.19 0.39 -9.45
CA ARG A 19 18.59 0.04 -8.08
C ARG A 19 17.62 0.58 -7.03
N GLU A 20 17.12 1.79 -7.22
CA GLU A 20 16.14 2.37 -6.32
C GLU A 20 14.78 1.63 -6.38
N ILE A 21 14.32 1.26 -7.58
CA ILE A 21 13.11 0.44 -7.75
C ILE A 21 13.26 -0.90 -7.04
N GLU A 22 14.41 -1.57 -7.16
CA GLU A 22 14.68 -2.82 -6.46
C GLU A 22 14.64 -2.65 -4.94
N ARG A 23 15.27 -1.59 -4.43
CA ARG A 23 15.24 -1.23 -3.01
C ARG A 23 13.81 -1.02 -2.52
N ILE A 24 12.99 -0.28 -3.26
CA ILE A 24 11.58 -0.04 -2.94
C ILE A 24 10.80 -1.36 -2.91
N ARG A 25 10.99 -2.23 -3.91
CA ARG A 25 10.32 -3.55 -3.97
C ARG A 25 10.69 -4.43 -2.79
N PHE A 26 11.96 -4.43 -2.40
CA PHE A 26 12.45 -5.19 -1.26
C PHE A 26 11.84 -4.68 0.05
N ASN A 27 11.92 -3.37 0.30
CA ASN A 27 11.34 -2.73 1.48
C ASN A 27 9.82 -2.94 1.57
N TRP A 28 9.12 -2.88 0.44
CA TRP A 28 7.69 -3.15 0.37
C TRP A 28 7.33 -4.57 0.83
N LYS A 29 8.09 -5.59 0.39
CA LYS A 29 7.86 -6.98 0.81
C LYS A 29 8.05 -7.16 2.32
N ILE A 30 9.08 -6.55 2.89
CA ILE A 30 9.35 -6.60 4.34
C ILE A 30 8.21 -5.96 5.12
N ARG A 31 7.81 -4.74 4.73
CA ARG A 31 6.73 -4.03 5.41
C ARG A 31 5.38 -4.76 5.29
N GLU A 32 5.09 -5.38 4.15
CA GLU A 32 3.89 -6.23 4.00
C GLU A 32 3.95 -7.42 4.97
N ALA A 33 5.09 -8.10 5.08
CA ALA A 33 5.25 -9.23 5.99
C ALA A 33 5.05 -8.81 7.46
N ASN A 34 5.69 -7.73 7.88
CA ASN A 34 5.57 -7.19 9.24
C ASN A 34 4.13 -6.77 9.56
N TYR A 35 3.43 -6.14 8.60
CA TYR A 35 2.02 -5.77 8.78
C TYR A 35 1.13 -7.00 8.98
N VAL A 36 1.34 -8.05 8.18
CA VAL A 36 0.59 -9.31 8.30
C VAL A 36 0.85 -9.95 9.66
N GLU A 37 2.09 -9.99 10.11
CA GLU A 37 2.47 -10.54 11.41
C GLU A 37 1.76 -9.79 12.56
N ASN A 38 1.85 -8.46 12.58
CA ASN A 38 1.20 -7.63 13.60
C ASN A 38 -0.33 -7.85 13.62
N MET A 39 -0.98 -7.86 12.44
CA MET A 39 -2.42 -8.12 12.34
C MET A 39 -2.81 -9.50 12.86
N LEU A 40 -2.00 -10.53 12.60
CA LEU A 40 -2.26 -11.88 13.10
C LEU A 40 -2.03 -11.98 14.61
N GLU A 41 -1.04 -11.28 15.14
CA GLU A 41 -0.76 -11.22 16.58
C GLU A 41 -1.91 -10.54 17.33
N ASP A 42 -2.40 -9.41 16.83
CA ASP A 42 -3.54 -8.68 17.42
C ASP A 42 -4.82 -9.51 17.39
N GLU A 43 -5.12 -10.18 16.26
CA GLU A 43 -6.24 -11.11 16.18
C GLU A 43 -6.06 -12.30 17.14
N SER A 44 -4.84 -12.80 17.33
CA SER A 44 -4.55 -13.87 18.29
C SER A 44 -4.84 -13.44 19.72
N LYS A 45 -4.34 -12.26 20.12
CA LYS A 45 -4.59 -11.65 21.44
C LYS A 45 -6.08 -11.45 21.70
N TYR A 46 -6.83 -10.94 20.72
CA TYR A 46 -8.28 -10.78 20.81
C TYR A 46 -9.01 -12.12 21.01
N ASN A 47 -8.67 -13.13 20.22
CA ASN A 47 -9.28 -14.47 20.34
C ASN A 47 -8.96 -15.13 21.69
N GLU A 48 -7.75 -14.93 22.23
CA GLU A 48 -7.36 -15.48 23.52
C GLU A 48 -8.07 -14.78 24.69
N SER A 49 -8.34 -13.46 24.57
CA SER A 49 -9.21 -12.76 25.52
C SER A 49 -10.63 -13.32 25.49
N LEU A 50 -11.22 -13.47 24.30
CA LEU A 50 -12.57 -14.00 24.13
C LEU A 50 -12.70 -15.43 24.68
N ARG A 51 -11.68 -16.28 24.45
CA ARG A 51 -11.64 -17.64 25.02
C ARG A 51 -11.55 -17.63 26.54
N ARG A 52 -10.76 -16.73 27.13
CA ARG A 52 -10.70 -16.57 28.59
C ARG A 52 -12.06 -16.17 29.17
N ASP A 53 -12.78 -15.28 28.48
CA ASP A 53 -14.11 -14.84 28.92
C ASP A 53 -15.18 -15.94 28.77
N LEU A 54 -15.10 -16.76 27.72
CA LEU A 54 -15.97 -17.93 27.54
C LEU A 54 -15.65 -19.05 28.55
N ARG A 55 -14.37 -19.34 28.81
CA ARG A 55 -13.95 -20.32 29.83
C ARG A 55 -14.36 -19.94 31.25
N ARG A 56 -14.50 -18.65 31.55
CA ARG A 56 -15.06 -18.19 32.84
C ARG A 56 -16.57 -18.51 32.98
N ARG A 57 -17.28 -18.76 31.88
CA ARG A 57 -18.70 -19.14 31.88
C ARG A 57 -18.93 -20.66 31.84
N ASP A 58 -18.05 -21.41 31.18
CA ASP A 58 -18.27 -22.83 30.87
C ASP A 58 -17.55 -23.81 31.83
N ASN A 59 -17.72 -23.66 33.15
CA ASN A 59 -17.28 -24.69 34.12
C ASN A 59 -18.21 -25.92 34.18
N VAL A 60 -18.87 -26.28 33.06
CA VAL A 60 -19.75 -27.45 32.99
C VAL A 60 -19.61 -28.13 31.63
N SER A 61 -18.85 -29.22 31.57
CA SER A 61 -19.30 -30.53 31.05
C SER A 61 -18.11 -31.47 30.81
N ASP A 62 -18.03 -32.51 31.64
CA ASP A 62 -17.23 -33.70 31.42
C ASP A 62 -17.87 -34.55 30.31
N ILE A 63 -17.42 -34.39 29.07
CA ILE A 63 -17.79 -35.29 27.98
C ILE A 63 -16.73 -36.40 27.92
N LYS A 64 -17.07 -37.57 28.47
CA LYS A 64 -16.29 -38.80 28.31
C LYS A 64 -16.47 -39.32 26.88
N ILE A 65 -15.41 -39.27 26.08
CA ILE A 65 -15.36 -39.82 24.73
C ILE A 65 -14.75 -41.22 24.80
N ASN A 66 -15.42 -42.22 24.22
CA ASN A 66 -14.96 -43.61 24.22
C ASN A 66 -13.66 -43.82 23.42
N PRO A 67 -12.79 -44.77 23.81
CA PRO A 67 -11.44 -44.91 23.26
C PRO A 67 -11.35 -45.60 21.89
N ASP A 68 -12.37 -46.34 21.46
CA ASP A 68 -12.27 -47.27 20.31
C ASP A 68 -12.47 -46.65 18.91
N ASP A 69 -12.40 -45.32 18.80
CA ASP A 69 -12.71 -44.58 17.57
C ASP A 69 -11.48 -43.87 16.96
N ASP A 70 -10.29 -44.43 17.15
CA ASP A 70 -9.00 -43.80 16.78
C ASP A 70 -8.94 -43.32 15.33
N PHE A 71 -9.52 -44.06 14.39
CA PHE A 71 -9.55 -43.66 12.98
C PHE A 71 -10.50 -42.48 12.70
N VAL A 72 -11.65 -42.45 13.38
CA VAL A 72 -12.62 -41.35 13.28
C VAL A 72 -12.05 -40.10 13.96
N GLN A 73 -11.40 -40.26 15.11
CA GLN A 73 -10.70 -39.18 15.80
C GLN A 73 -9.54 -38.62 14.97
N GLN A 74 -8.76 -39.49 14.32
CA GLN A 74 -7.65 -39.06 13.45
C GLN A 74 -8.16 -38.25 12.25
N ARG A 75 -9.21 -38.72 11.57
CA ARG A 75 -9.83 -37.99 10.46
C ARG A 75 -10.42 -36.65 10.91
N GLN A 76 -11.03 -36.59 12.09
CA GLN A 76 -11.53 -35.34 12.67
C GLN A 76 -10.39 -34.37 13.01
N LYS A 77 -9.27 -34.86 13.55
CA LYS A 77 -8.06 -34.06 13.81
C LYS A 77 -7.48 -33.49 12.52
N GLU A 78 -7.39 -34.28 11.47
CA GLU A 78 -6.91 -33.84 10.14
C GLU A 78 -7.81 -32.77 9.53
N ARG A 79 -9.14 -32.96 9.57
CA ARG A 79 -10.10 -31.95 9.14
C ARG A 79 -9.95 -30.67 9.94
N ALA A 80 -9.87 -30.76 11.26
CA ALA A 80 -9.67 -29.61 12.13
C ALA A 80 -8.37 -28.86 11.80
N LYS A 81 -7.27 -29.58 11.51
CA LYS A 81 -5.99 -29.00 11.09
C LYS A 81 -6.13 -28.27 9.74
N ALA A 82 -6.77 -28.89 8.74
CA ALA A 82 -7.02 -28.27 7.44
C ALA A 82 -7.87 -26.99 7.57
N PHE A 83 -8.94 -27.01 8.38
CA PHE A 83 -9.75 -25.82 8.65
C PHE A 83 -8.96 -24.71 9.35
N ARG A 84 -8.08 -25.04 10.29
CA ARG A 84 -7.19 -24.07 10.93
C ARG A 84 -6.26 -23.42 9.90
N HIS A 85 -5.60 -24.21 9.05
CA HIS A 85 -4.73 -23.69 7.98
C HIS A 85 -5.50 -22.80 7.01
N PHE A 86 -6.69 -23.21 6.57
CA PHE A 86 -7.53 -22.41 5.67
C PHE A 86 -7.90 -21.05 6.29
N ARG A 87 -8.29 -21.01 7.57
CA ARG A 87 -8.60 -19.77 8.29
C ARG A 87 -7.39 -18.84 8.38
N VAL A 88 -6.22 -19.36 8.72
CA VAL A 88 -4.97 -18.58 8.78
C VAL A 88 -4.62 -18.02 7.40
N SER A 89 -4.68 -18.85 6.35
CA SER A 89 -4.43 -18.42 4.98
C SER A 89 -5.39 -17.32 4.52
N ARG A 90 -6.68 -17.39 4.89
CA ARG A 90 -7.66 -16.34 4.59
C ARG A 90 -7.34 -15.03 5.31
N ARG A 91 -6.93 -15.11 6.59
CA ARG A 91 -6.52 -13.93 7.38
C ARG A 91 -5.29 -13.26 6.78
N ILE A 92 -4.26 -14.04 6.42
CA ILE A 92 -3.07 -13.54 5.72
C ILE A 92 -3.45 -12.81 4.42
N LYS A 93 -4.30 -13.42 3.59
CA LYS A 93 -4.76 -12.79 2.34
C LYS A 93 -5.47 -11.46 2.59
N LYS A 94 -6.34 -11.40 3.60
CA LYS A 94 -7.05 -10.17 3.98
C LYS A 94 -6.09 -9.09 4.48
N ALA A 95 -5.14 -9.44 5.34
CA ALA A 95 -4.13 -8.52 5.86
C ALA A 95 -3.24 -7.95 4.74
N LYS A 96 -2.77 -8.80 3.82
CA LYS A 96 -2.01 -8.35 2.64
C LYS A 96 -2.80 -7.38 1.76
N LEU A 97 -4.06 -7.70 1.47
CA LEU A 97 -4.91 -6.82 0.66
C LEU A 97 -5.11 -5.46 1.34
N LYS A 98 -5.37 -5.46 2.65
CA LYS A 98 -5.51 -4.23 3.46
C LYS A 98 -4.24 -3.40 3.43
N TYR A 99 -3.07 -4.03 3.65
CA TYR A 99 -1.77 -3.35 3.57
C TYR A 99 -1.53 -2.74 2.20
N ARG A 100 -1.75 -3.50 1.11
CA ARG A 100 -1.54 -3.01 -0.26
C ARG A 100 -2.40 -1.81 -0.57
N PHE A 101 -3.68 -1.86 -0.19
CA PHE A 101 -4.59 -0.73 -0.37
C PHE A 101 -4.08 0.49 0.40
N GLN A 102 -3.84 0.35 1.70
CA GLN A 102 -3.31 1.42 2.55
C GLN A 102 -1.99 2.00 2.01
N TYR A 103 -1.08 1.14 1.55
CA TYR A 103 0.19 1.56 0.98
C TYR A 103 0.01 2.39 -0.29
N VAL A 104 -0.82 1.92 -1.24
CA VAL A 104 -1.06 2.65 -2.50
C VAL A 104 -1.76 3.97 -2.23
N THR A 105 -2.80 3.97 -1.39
CA THR A 105 -3.50 5.17 -0.92
C THR A 105 -2.51 6.18 -0.35
N ASN A 106 -1.70 5.80 0.63
CA ASN A 106 -0.72 6.70 1.23
C ASN A 106 0.30 7.24 0.20
N LYS A 107 0.75 6.40 -0.74
CA LYS A 107 1.68 6.83 -1.80
C LYS A 107 1.06 7.81 -2.78
N LEU A 108 -0.22 7.61 -3.13
CA LEU A 108 -0.95 8.57 -3.96
C LEU A 108 -1.11 9.91 -3.21
N LEU A 109 -1.41 9.87 -1.92
CA LEU A 109 -1.51 11.08 -1.09
C LEU A 109 -0.17 11.82 -1.02
N GLU A 110 0.93 11.13 -0.68
CA GLU A 110 2.28 11.71 -0.69
C GLU A 110 2.65 12.32 -2.07
N SER A 111 2.21 11.70 -3.16
CA SER A 111 2.45 12.24 -4.51
C SER A 111 1.60 13.47 -4.84
N THR A 112 0.46 13.64 -4.18
CA THR A 112 -0.43 14.80 -4.35
C THR A 112 0.27 16.06 -3.85
N ASP A 113 0.91 16.00 -2.68
CA ASP A 113 1.68 17.13 -2.11
C ASP A 113 2.85 17.54 -3.02
N MET A 114 3.53 16.56 -3.61
CA MET A 114 4.62 16.83 -4.56
C MET A 114 4.12 17.47 -5.86
N LEU A 115 3.00 16.99 -6.40
CA LEU A 115 2.39 17.54 -7.60
C LEU A 115 1.86 18.96 -7.37
N GLU A 116 1.30 19.24 -6.20
CA GLU A 116 0.90 20.59 -5.80
C GLU A 116 2.10 21.54 -5.77
N SER A 117 3.21 21.11 -5.16
CA SER A 117 4.46 21.90 -5.13
C SER A 117 4.98 22.20 -6.53
N VAL A 118 4.90 21.24 -7.46
CA VAL A 118 5.31 21.45 -8.86
C VAL A 118 4.38 22.42 -9.56
N HIS A 119 3.07 22.32 -9.34
CA HIS A 119 2.09 23.23 -9.91
C HIS A 119 2.31 24.68 -9.43
N ASP A 120 2.62 24.87 -8.14
CA ASP A 120 2.97 26.18 -7.59
C ASP A 120 4.24 26.76 -8.24
N LEU A 121 5.28 25.94 -8.41
CA LEU A 121 6.51 26.34 -9.10
C LEU A 121 6.26 26.75 -10.56
N ILE A 122 5.37 26.05 -11.26
CA ILE A 122 4.94 26.43 -12.61
C ILE A 122 4.27 27.80 -12.55
N GLY A 123 3.34 28.03 -11.62
CA GLY A 123 2.68 29.31 -11.42
C GLY A 123 3.66 30.46 -11.15
N GLU A 124 4.65 30.25 -10.28
CA GLU A 124 5.71 31.24 -10.02
C GLU A 124 6.55 31.54 -11.26
N ALA A 125 6.91 30.51 -12.04
CA ALA A 125 7.67 30.67 -13.26
C ALA A 125 6.88 31.44 -14.33
N GLU A 126 5.58 31.14 -14.48
CA GLU A 126 4.67 31.87 -15.36
C GLU A 126 4.60 33.36 -14.99
N GLN A 127 4.44 33.68 -13.70
CA GLN A 127 4.41 35.08 -13.24
C GLN A 127 5.71 35.82 -13.51
N LYS A 128 6.86 35.16 -13.29
CA LYS A 128 8.18 35.73 -13.61
C LYS A 128 8.31 36.00 -15.11
N LEU A 129 7.88 35.07 -15.97
CA LEU A 129 7.91 35.27 -17.43
C LEU A 129 7.02 36.44 -17.86
N ILE A 130 5.80 36.55 -17.31
CA ILE A 130 4.90 37.69 -17.59
C ILE A 130 5.55 39.01 -17.18
N SER A 131 6.16 39.06 -15.99
CA SER A 131 6.83 40.27 -15.49
C SER A 131 8.02 40.71 -16.36
N GLN A 132 8.64 39.77 -17.07
CA GLN A 132 9.71 40.01 -18.04
C GLN A 132 9.19 40.40 -19.44
N GLY A 133 7.88 40.56 -19.60
CA GLY A 133 7.24 40.95 -20.86
C GLY A 133 6.89 39.78 -21.78
N PHE A 134 6.90 38.55 -21.28
CA PHE A 134 6.47 37.39 -22.06
C PHE A 134 4.94 37.40 -22.26
N SER A 135 4.48 37.08 -23.47
CA SER A 135 3.06 37.12 -23.84
C SER A 135 2.26 36.06 -23.07
N LYS A 136 1.14 36.49 -22.49
CA LYS A 136 0.19 35.62 -21.80
C LYS A 136 -0.40 34.54 -22.71
N ASP A 137 -0.67 34.87 -23.98
CA ASP A 137 -1.21 33.92 -24.96
C ASP A 137 -0.23 32.77 -25.24
N LYS A 138 1.09 33.06 -25.22
CA LYS A 138 2.13 32.04 -25.37
C LYS A 138 2.22 31.14 -24.15
N ILE A 139 2.02 31.68 -22.94
CA ILE A 139 1.95 30.88 -21.71
C ILE A 139 0.73 29.97 -21.74
N GLU A 140 -0.43 30.47 -22.16
CA GLU A 140 -1.63 29.65 -22.28
C GLU A 140 -1.47 28.53 -23.33
N THR A 141 -0.75 28.81 -24.41
CA THR A 141 -0.35 27.78 -25.37
C THR A 141 0.56 26.72 -24.73
N LEU A 142 1.52 27.13 -23.88
CA LEU A 142 2.40 26.19 -23.16
C LEU A 142 1.60 25.34 -22.17
N ARG A 143 0.66 25.93 -21.41
CA ARG A 143 -0.21 25.19 -20.48
C ARG A 143 -1.00 24.10 -21.17
N LYS A 144 -1.55 24.40 -22.36
CA LYS A 144 -2.25 23.41 -23.21
C LYS A 144 -1.30 22.33 -23.75
N ASN A 145 -0.12 22.69 -24.22
CA ASN A 145 0.84 21.72 -24.76
C ASN A 145 1.37 20.74 -23.72
N PHE A 146 1.45 21.17 -22.46
CA PHE A 146 1.93 20.35 -21.34
C PHE A 146 0.81 19.81 -20.45
N ASN A 147 -0.46 19.99 -20.83
CA ASN A 147 -1.63 19.55 -20.06
C ASN A 147 -1.59 19.97 -18.58
N VAL A 148 -1.13 21.20 -18.30
CA VAL A 148 -0.97 21.70 -16.92
C VAL A 148 -2.31 21.72 -16.19
N ASP A 149 -3.38 22.10 -16.90
CA ASP A 149 -4.73 22.22 -16.34
C ASP A 149 -5.34 20.85 -16.01
N GLU A 150 -5.07 19.81 -16.82
CA GLU A 150 -5.46 18.42 -16.54
C GLU A 150 -4.79 17.91 -15.25
N GLY A 151 -3.52 18.28 -15.02
CA GLY A 151 -2.80 17.97 -13.79
C GLY A 151 -3.46 18.58 -12.54
N ALA A 152 -3.96 19.83 -12.66
CA ALA A 152 -4.68 20.51 -11.58
C ALA A 152 -6.05 19.86 -11.28
N GLU A 153 -6.76 19.40 -12.31
CA GLU A 153 -8.02 18.67 -12.14
C GLU A 153 -7.81 17.32 -11.41
N ILE A 154 -6.75 16.59 -11.75
CA ILE A 154 -6.39 15.34 -11.07
C ILE A 154 -6.12 15.57 -9.58
N LEU A 155 -5.38 16.64 -9.24
CA LEU A 155 -5.12 17.03 -7.85
C LEU A 155 -6.41 17.29 -7.07
N ASN A 156 -7.35 18.05 -7.66
CA ASN A 156 -8.63 18.34 -7.02
C ASN A 156 -9.48 17.08 -6.82
N ASN A 157 -9.56 16.21 -7.83
CA ASN A 157 -10.29 14.94 -7.74
C ASN A 157 -9.74 14.02 -6.64
N ILE A 158 -8.42 13.98 -6.47
CA ILE A 158 -7.80 13.21 -5.39
C ILE A 158 -8.19 13.82 -4.03
N LYS A 159 -8.03 15.13 -3.83
CA LYS A 159 -8.38 15.81 -2.58
C LYS A 159 -9.86 15.60 -2.19
N GLU A 160 -10.78 15.80 -3.13
CA GLU A 160 -12.22 15.58 -2.92
C GLU A 160 -12.58 14.13 -2.56
N SER A 161 -11.78 13.16 -3.00
CA SER A 161 -11.98 11.75 -2.69
C SER A 161 -11.50 11.37 -1.29
N TYR A 162 -10.62 12.17 -0.66
CA TYR A 162 -10.12 11.95 0.70
C TYR A 162 -10.91 12.72 1.77
N ASP A 163 -11.56 13.83 1.42
CA ASP A 163 -12.36 14.64 2.35
C ASP A 163 -13.78 14.10 2.59
N ARG A 164 -14.20 13.03 1.91
CA ARG A 164 -15.50 12.33 2.10
C ARG A 164 -15.38 11.11 3.00
#